data_AF-A0A3P7JIZ2-F1
#
_entry.id   AF-A0A3P7JIZ2-F1
#
_cell.length_a   1.000
_cell.length_b   1.000
_cell.length_c   1.000
_cell.angle_alpha   90.00
_cell.angle_beta   90.00
_cell.angle_gamma   90.00
#
_symmetry.space_group_name_H-M   'P 1'
#
loop_
_entity.id
_entity.type
_entity.pdbx_description
1 polymer ?
#
loop_
_entity_poly.entity_id
_entity_poly.type
_entity_poly.pdbx_seq_one_letter_code
_entity_poly.pdbx_strand_id
1 'polypeptide(L)' 'MRRSAANERERRRMNTLNVAYDKLRTVLPEMDSGRRLSKYETLQMAQQYIACLMEILGEGSPKQSPQK' A
#
# COMPACT_ATOMS: atom_id res chain seq x y z
N MET A 1 -30.19 -6.64 -17.59
CA MET A 1 -29.29 -5.57 -18.07
C MET A 1 -28.69 -4.69 -16.95
N ARG A 2 -29.47 -4.20 -15.97
CA ARG A 2 -28.97 -3.29 -14.89
C ARG A 2 -27.87 -3.87 -13.98
N ARG A 3 -27.95 -5.14 -13.60
CA ARG A 3 -26.94 -5.81 -12.74
C ARG A 3 -25.57 -5.91 -13.43
N SER A 4 -25.54 -6.23 -14.73
CA SER A 4 -24.30 -6.33 -15.50
C SER A 4 -23.56 -5.00 -15.59
N ALA A 5 -24.28 -3.89 -15.78
CA ALA A 5 -23.69 -2.56 -15.81
C ALA A 5 -23.12 -2.13 -14.45
N ALA A 6 -23.75 -2.54 -13.34
CA ALA A 6 -23.23 -2.29 -12.00
C ALA A 6 -21.95 -3.08 -11.71
N ASN A 7 -21.92 -4.37 -12.08
CA ASN A 7 -20.74 -5.22 -11.91
C ASN A 7 -19.52 -4.69 -12.68
N GLU A 8 -19.74 -4.21 -13.90
CA GLU A 8 -18.68 -3.64 -14.73
C GLU A 8 -18.10 -2.35 -14.13
N ARG A 9 -18.93 -1.49 -13.53
CA ARG A 9 -18.46 -0.30 -12.83
C ARG A 9 -17.60 -0.65 -11.62
N GLU A 10 -18.03 -1.61 -10.81
CA GLU A 10 -17.26 -2.03 -9.64
C GLU A 10 -15.93 -2.69 -10.03
N ARG A 11 -15.92 -3.48 -11.11
CA ARG A 11 -14.69 -4.03 -11.69
C ARG A 11 -13.71 -2.92 -12.07
N ARG A 12 -14.18 -1.87 -12.77
CA ARG A 12 -13.33 -0.72 -13.13
C ARG A 12 -12.78 0.01 -11.91
N ARG A 13 -13.63 0.24 -10.91
CA ARG A 13 -13.20 0.85 -9.64
C ARG A 13 -12.10 0.02 -8.96
N MET A 14 -12.29 -1.30 -8.89
CA MET A 14 -11.32 -2.20 -8.28
C MET A 14 -10.01 -2.26 -9.10
N ASN A 15 -10.08 -2.19 -10.43
CA ASN A 15 -8.90 -2.11 -11.28
C ASN A 15 -8.07 -0.84 -10.98
N THR A 16 -8.73 0.32 -10.88
CA THR A 16 -8.04 1.57 -10.49
C THR A 16 -7.36 1.45 -9.13
N LEU A 17 -8.03 0.84 -8.14
CA LEU A 17 -7.46 0.59 -6.83
C LEU A 17 -6.23 -0.34 -6.90
N ASN A 18 -6.33 -1.43 -7.66
CA ASN A 18 -5.23 -2.38 -7.81
C ASN A 18 -4.01 -1.75 -8.49
N VAL A 19 -4.21 -0.89 -9.50
CA VAL A 19 -3.14 -0.11 -10.14
C VAL A 19 -2.46 0.81 -9.13
N ALA A 20 -3.21 1.46 -8.23
CA ALA A 20 -2.62 2.30 -7.18
C ALA A 20 -1.80 1.46 -6.18
N TYR A 21 -2.27 0.28 -5.80
CA TYR A 21 -1.51 -0.65 -4.96
C TYR A 21 -0.21 -1.12 -5.66
N ASP A 22 -0.25 -1.40 -6.96
CA ASP A 22 0.94 -1.81 -7.70
C ASP A 22 1.96 -0.67 -7.79
N LYS A 23 1.52 0.58 -8.02
CA LYS A 23 2.39 1.76 -7.95
C LYS A 23 2.99 1.99 -6.55
N LEU A 24 2.21 1.73 -5.50
CA LEU A 24 2.75 1.83 -4.14
C LEU A 24 3.83 0.78 -3.92
N ARG A 25 3.62 -0.46 -4.38
CA ARG A 25 4.62 -1.53 -4.24
C ARG A 25 5.95 -1.15 -4.88
N THR A 26 5.96 -0.52 -6.06
CA THR A 26 7.23 -0.19 -6.77
C THR A 26 8.16 0.75 -6.01
N VAL A 27 7.68 1.45 -4.98
CA VAL A 27 8.50 2.34 -4.15
C VAL A 27 8.81 1.76 -2.77
N LEU A 28 8.39 0.53 -2.47
CA LEU A 28 8.67 -0.14 -1.20
C LEU A 28 9.95 -0.99 -1.29
N PRO A 29 10.73 -1.07 -0.20
CA PRO A 29 12.04 -1.72 -0.20
C PRO A 29 12.00 -3.25 -0.41
N GLU A 30 10.89 -3.92 -0.09
CA GLU A 30 10.76 -5.40 -0.22
C GLU A 30 10.56 -5.91 -1.67
N MET A 31 10.46 -5.01 -2.66
CA MET A 31 10.30 -5.40 -4.07
C MET A 31 11.46 -6.25 -4.61
N ASP A 32 12.67 -6.08 -4.06
CA ASP A 32 13.87 -6.78 -4.52
C ASP A 32 13.84 -8.28 -4.23
N SER A 33 12.97 -8.73 -3.31
CA SER A 33 12.76 -10.15 -3.02
C SER A 33 11.94 -10.88 -4.09
N GLY A 34 11.34 -10.14 -5.05
CA GLY A 34 10.42 -10.69 -6.04
C GLY A 34 9.06 -11.13 -5.47
N ARG A 35 8.85 -11.00 -4.15
CA ARG A 35 7.60 -11.35 -3.48
C ARG A 35 6.58 -10.22 -3.61
N ARG A 36 5.40 -10.51 -4.17
CA ARG A 36 4.29 -9.56 -4.20
C ARG A 36 3.60 -9.47 -2.83
N LEU A 37 3.68 -8.31 -2.19
CA LEU A 37 3.01 -8.03 -0.92
C LEU A 37 1.47 -8.05 -1.07
N SER A 38 0.76 -8.61 -0.08
CA SER A 38 -0.69 -8.48 0.03
C SER A 38 -1.11 -7.02 0.24
N LYS A 39 -2.41 -6.70 0.11
CA LYS A 39 -2.91 -5.33 0.31
C LYS A 39 -2.59 -4.81 1.72
N TYR A 40 -2.76 -5.65 2.73
CA TYR A 40 -2.45 -5.29 4.12
C TYR A 40 -0.95 -5.06 4.31
N GLU A 41 -0.13 -6.03 3.90
CA GLU A 41 1.34 -5.90 4.00
C GLU A 41 1.87 -4.68 3.25
N THR A 42 1.29 -4.35 2.08
CA THR A 42 1.68 -3.15 1.32
C THR A 42 1.43 -1.87 2.12
N LEU A 43 0.28 -1.75 2.79
CA LEU A 43 -0.04 -0.58 3.61
C LEU A 43 0.79 -0.52 4.90
N GLN A 44 1.04 -1.66 5.53
CA GLN A 44 1.85 -1.75 6.73
C GLN A 44 3.31 -1.37 6.44
N MET A 45 3.87 -1.90 5.35
CA MET A 45 5.22 -1.59 4.90
C MET A 45 5.35 -0.11 4.51
N ALA A 46 4.35 0.46 3.82
CA ALA A 46 4.37 1.89 3.48
C ALA A 46 4.42 2.79 4.73
N GLN A 47 3.65 2.47 5.78
CA GLN A 47 3.69 3.23 7.03
C GLN A 47 5.05 3.13 7.72
N GLN A 48 5.62 1.93 7.80
CA GLN A 48 6.94 1.71 8.39
C GLN A 48 8.04 2.42 7.60
N TYR A 49 7.96 2.38 6.27
CA TYR A 49 8.95 3.01 5.41
C TYR A 49 8.91 4.54 5.51
N ILE A 50 7.73 5.15 5.53
CA ILE A 50 7.58 6.59 5.78
C ILE A 50 8.19 6.97 7.14
N ALA A 51 7.89 6.22 8.20
CA ALA A 51 8.43 6.48 9.53
C ALA A 51 9.97 6.40 9.55
N CYS A 52 10.55 5.37 8.92
CA CYS A 52 12.00 5.22 8.81
C CYS A 52 12.65 6.37 8.03
N LEU A 53 12.05 6.79 6.90
CA LEU A 53 12.55 7.94 6.14
C LEU A 53 12.48 9.23 6.97
N MET A 54 11.43 9.44 7.76
CA MET A 54 11.32 10.60 8.65
C MET A 54 12.37 10.59 9.77
N GLU A 55 12.71 9.41 10.32
CA GLU A 55 13.80 9.25 11.28
C GLU A 55 15.16 9.60 10.65
N ILE A 56 15.41 9.13 9.42
CA ILE A 56 16.65 9.43 8.68
C ILE A 56 16.78 10.94 8.39
N LEU A 57 15.67 11.60 8.07
CA LEU A 57 15.64 13.05 7.82
C LEU A 57 15.72 13.89 9.10
N GLY A 58 15.72 13.27 10.29
CA GLY A 58 15.82 13.96 11.57
C GLY A 58 14.54 14.67 12.00
N GLU A 59 13.40 14.38 11.36
CA GLU A 59 12.10 15.01 11.65
C GLU A 59 11.24 14.22 12.66
N GLY A 60 11.71 13.06 13.14
CA GLY A 60 10.89 12.11 13.90
C GLY A 60 11.24 11.96 15.38
N SER A 61 10.51 12.63 16.27
CA SER A 61 10.27 12.14 17.64
C SER A 61 9.49 10.81 17.58
N PRO A 62 9.81 9.80 18.41
CA PRO A 62 9.32 8.43 18.23
C PRO A 62 7.83 8.32 18.61
N LYS A 63 7.01 7.89 17.65
CA LYS A 63 5.68 7.31 17.93
C LYS A 63 5.63 5.86 17.45
N GLN A 64 6.41 5.01 18.11
CA GLN A 64 6.11 3.59 18.13
C GLN A 64 4.78 3.41 18.87
N SER A 65 3.72 3.11 18.12
CA SER A 65 2.47 2.61 18.72
C SER A 65 2.59 1.09 18.83
N PRO A 66 2.30 0.48 19.99
CA PRO A 66 2.51 -0.96 20.20
C PRO A 66 1.49 -1.78 19.41
N GLN A 67 1.98 -2.80 18.69
CA GLN A 67 1.13 -3.88 18.16
C GLN A 67 0.65 -4.74 19.32
N LYS A 68 -0.68 -4.85 19.46
CA LYS A 68 -1.35 -5.91 20.21
C LYS A 68 -1.45 -7.18 19.37
#